data_AF-A0A7C5VVR8-F1
#
_entry.id   AF-A0A7C5VVR8-F1
#
_cell.length_a   1.000
_cell.length_b   1.000
_cell.length_c   1.000
_cell.angle_alpha   90.00
_cell.angle_beta   90.00
_cell.angle_gamma   90.00
#
_symmetry.space_group_name_H-M   'P 1'
#
loop_
_entity.id
_entity.type
_entity.pdbx_description
1 polymer ?
#
loop_
_entity_poly.entity_id
_entity_poly.type
_entity_poly.pdbx_seq_one_letter_code
_entity_poly.pdbx_strand_id
1 'polypeptide(L)'
;MFFGGKGQEAYLRPVGPEPTWGPNWDEDQGAGDYPNAYFFYLPRMCNHCSRPACLEACPRGALYKRDDGIVLRDEERCRGYQFCLEACPYKRVFFNFARGISQQCILCFPRVEQGVAPACVRQCPGRAVWFGYLDDEEGPVYKLVRLWQVALPLHPEYGTQPNVFYIPPLAPYPYNPDGTLDKENPRIPIEYLERLFGPKVREALSTLRQELEKVRSGGTSELMDTLIAYRWHDMFKPFDRDPVETSWS
;
A
#
# COMPACT_ATOMS: atom_id res chain seq x y z
N MET A 1 -24.29 9.27 30.42
CA MET A 1 -24.16 7.81 30.23
C MET A 1 -25.37 7.37 29.41
N PHE A 2 -25.15 6.69 28.28
CA PHE A 2 -26.12 5.87 27.53
C PHE A 2 -27.56 5.89 28.11
N PHE A 3 -28.42 6.81 27.64
CA PHE A 3 -29.70 7.23 28.26
C PHE A 3 -30.79 6.15 28.46
N GLY A 4 -30.47 4.86 28.36
CA GLY A 4 -31.42 3.75 28.45
C GLY A 4 -31.76 3.28 29.87
N GLY A 5 -31.20 3.88 30.92
CA GLY A 5 -31.50 3.50 32.31
C GLY A 5 -31.06 2.08 32.71
N LYS A 6 -30.22 1.42 31.89
CA LYS A 6 -29.83 0.01 32.05
C LYS A 6 -28.66 -0.22 33.01
N GLY A 7 -28.16 0.82 33.69
CA GLY A 7 -26.99 0.69 34.57
C GLY A 7 -25.82 -0.03 33.89
N GLN A 8 -25.38 -1.15 34.47
CA GLN A 8 -24.30 -2.02 33.97
C GLN A 8 -24.80 -3.18 33.10
N GLU A 9 -26.11 -3.33 32.90
CA GLU A 9 -26.71 -4.39 32.07
C GLU A 9 -26.48 -4.15 30.57
N ALA A 10 -25.95 -2.98 30.20
CA ALA A 10 -25.56 -2.65 28.85
C ALA A 10 -24.14 -2.09 28.81
N TYR A 11 -23.38 -2.51 27.81
CA TYR A 11 -22.06 -1.96 27.48
C TYR A 11 -21.99 -1.65 25.98
N LEU A 12 -21.04 -0.79 25.62
CA LEU A 12 -20.83 -0.43 24.23
C LEU A 12 -20.26 -1.64 23.47
N ARG A 13 -20.98 -2.08 22.43
CA ARG A 13 -20.59 -3.20 21.57
C ARG A 13 -21.13 -3.00 20.15
N PRO A 14 -20.58 -3.69 19.15
CA PRO A 14 -21.18 -3.74 17.82
C PRO A 14 -22.65 -4.16 17.86
N VAL A 15 -23.47 -3.60 16.96
CA VAL A 15 -24.90 -3.91 16.84
C VAL A 15 -25.11 -4.86 15.67
N GLY A 16 -25.90 -5.91 15.89
CA GLY A 16 -26.17 -6.96 14.89
C GLY A 16 -25.86 -8.35 15.43
N PRO A 17 -25.76 -9.37 14.55
CA PRO A 17 -25.16 -10.66 14.90
C PRO A 17 -23.77 -10.46 15.48
N GLU A 18 -23.33 -11.36 16.36
CA GLU A 18 -21.96 -11.30 16.87
C GLU A 18 -20.99 -11.35 15.69
N PRO A 19 -20.10 -10.34 15.55
CA PRO A 19 -19.17 -10.31 14.44
C PRO A 19 -18.20 -11.49 14.60
N THR A 20 -18.08 -12.30 13.55
CA THR A 20 -17.06 -13.36 13.46
C THR A 20 -15.88 -12.93 12.59
N TRP A 21 -16.00 -11.76 11.94
CA TRP A 21 -15.00 -11.18 11.07
C TRP A 21 -15.25 -9.68 10.87
N GLY A 22 -14.21 -8.94 10.50
CA GLY A 22 -14.27 -7.55 10.09
C GLY A 22 -12.98 -7.12 9.39
N PRO A 23 -12.94 -5.93 8.76
CA PRO A 23 -11.68 -5.35 8.33
C PRO A 23 -10.73 -5.26 9.52
N ASN A 24 -9.50 -5.76 9.36
CA ASN A 24 -8.46 -5.76 10.40
C ASN A 24 -8.75 -6.69 11.61
N TRP A 25 -9.58 -7.73 11.44
CA TRP A 25 -9.91 -8.67 12.52
C TRP A 25 -8.70 -9.47 13.03
N ASP A 26 -7.74 -9.75 12.17
CA ASP A 26 -6.51 -10.47 12.43
C ASP A 26 -5.30 -9.57 12.73
N GLU A 27 -5.57 -8.34 13.20
CA GLU A 27 -4.54 -7.39 13.64
C GLU A 27 -3.58 -8.02 14.66
N ASP A 28 -2.28 -7.77 14.47
CA ASP A 28 -1.17 -8.20 15.33
C ASP A 28 -1.03 -9.72 15.57
N GLN A 29 -1.74 -10.57 14.83
CA GLN A 29 -1.61 -12.03 14.96
C GLN A 29 -0.38 -12.58 14.25
N GLY A 30 -0.21 -12.24 12.96
CA GLY A 30 0.95 -12.69 12.18
C GLY A 30 1.04 -14.20 12.00
N ALA A 31 2.27 -14.72 11.97
CA ALA A 31 2.57 -16.14 11.89
C ALA A 31 3.86 -16.49 12.63
N GLY A 32 4.13 -17.80 12.75
CA GLY A 32 5.27 -18.33 13.49
C GLY A 32 5.02 -18.42 15.00
N ASP A 33 5.89 -19.13 15.70
CA ASP A 33 5.77 -19.39 17.13
C ASP A 33 6.76 -18.54 17.94
N TYR A 34 6.43 -18.28 19.20
CA TYR A 34 7.37 -17.68 20.14
C TYR A 34 8.67 -18.52 20.22
N PRO A 35 9.88 -17.89 20.23
CA PRO A 35 10.19 -16.46 20.26
C PRO A 35 10.38 -15.79 18.87
N ASN A 36 10.06 -16.51 17.79
CA ASN A 36 10.38 -16.16 16.41
C ASN A 36 9.16 -15.79 15.55
N ALA A 37 8.02 -15.50 16.18
CA ALA A 37 6.85 -14.97 15.49
C ALA A 37 7.17 -13.70 14.69
N TYR A 38 6.44 -13.49 13.61
CA TYR A 38 6.62 -12.38 12.69
C TYR A 38 5.31 -11.85 12.13
N PHE A 39 5.28 -10.54 11.90
CA PHE A 39 4.25 -9.84 11.16
C PHE A 39 4.82 -8.52 10.63
N PHE A 40 4.10 -7.90 9.70
CA PHE A 40 4.30 -6.52 9.28
C PHE A 40 2.99 -5.97 8.72
N TYR A 41 2.86 -4.64 8.72
CA TYR A 41 1.68 -3.98 8.17
C TYR A 41 1.80 -3.83 6.65
N LEU A 42 0.71 -4.11 5.94
CA LEU A 42 0.66 -4.04 4.48
C LEU A 42 -0.47 -3.11 4.01
N PRO A 43 -0.22 -1.78 3.90
CA PRO A 43 -1.19 -0.84 3.36
C PRO A 43 -1.51 -1.18 1.90
N ARG A 44 -2.78 -1.22 1.52
CA ARG A 44 -3.20 -1.57 0.14
C ARG A 44 -4.27 -0.61 -0.38
N MET A 45 -4.15 -0.28 -1.66
CA MET A 45 -5.09 0.57 -2.40
C MET A 45 -5.27 0.03 -3.83
N CYS A 46 -6.08 0.71 -4.67
CA CYS A 46 -6.08 0.39 -6.09
C CYS A 46 -4.68 0.64 -6.65
N ASN A 47 -4.15 -0.30 -7.42
CA ASN A 47 -2.80 -0.17 -7.96
C ASN A 47 -2.73 0.66 -9.25
N HIS A 48 -3.88 1.20 -9.72
CA HIS A 48 -4.02 1.92 -10.98
C HIS A 48 -3.22 1.27 -12.12
N CYS A 49 -3.38 -0.06 -12.25
CA CYS A 49 -2.46 -0.92 -12.99
C CYS A 49 -2.30 -0.49 -14.46
N SER A 50 -1.17 -0.83 -15.07
CA SER A 50 -0.92 -0.56 -16.49
C SER A 50 -1.74 -1.48 -17.39
N ARG A 51 -2.05 -2.70 -16.93
CA ARG A 51 -3.01 -3.63 -17.55
C ARG A 51 -4.18 -3.90 -16.59
N PRO A 52 -5.14 -2.96 -16.46
CA PRO A 52 -6.20 -3.06 -15.47
C PRO A 52 -7.27 -4.08 -15.87
N ALA A 53 -7.23 -5.29 -15.28
CA ALA A 53 -8.22 -6.35 -15.51
C ALA A 53 -9.66 -5.90 -15.25
N CYS A 54 -9.88 -4.96 -14.32
CA CYS A 54 -11.20 -4.40 -14.04
C CYS A 54 -11.78 -3.59 -15.20
N LEU A 55 -10.92 -2.95 -16.01
CA LEU A 55 -11.32 -2.21 -17.20
C LEU A 55 -11.79 -3.17 -18.29
N GLU A 56 -10.96 -4.18 -18.60
CA GLU A 56 -11.23 -5.20 -19.62
C GLU A 56 -12.52 -5.99 -19.31
N ALA A 57 -12.75 -6.32 -18.03
CA ALA A 57 -13.92 -7.07 -17.61
C ALA A 57 -15.24 -6.29 -17.63
N CYS A 58 -15.24 -4.96 -17.78
CA CYS A 58 -16.47 -4.18 -17.72
C CYS A 58 -17.21 -4.20 -19.07
N PRO A 59 -18.36 -4.90 -19.21
CA PRO A 59 -19.04 -5.05 -20.50
C PRO A 59 -19.65 -3.74 -21.00
N ARG A 60 -19.84 -2.76 -20.12
CA ARG A 60 -20.30 -1.43 -20.50
C ARG A 60 -19.18 -0.48 -20.85
N GLY A 61 -17.91 -0.80 -20.59
CA GLY A 61 -16.82 0.18 -20.72
C GLY A 61 -17.01 1.39 -19.80
N ALA A 62 -17.44 1.15 -18.55
CA ALA A 62 -17.63 2.20 -17.55
C ALA A 62 -16.32 2.57 -16.81
N LEU A 63 -15.27 1.77 -16.92
CA LEU A 63 -13.94 2.13 -16.43
C LEU A 63 -13.08 2.62 -17.59
N TYR A 64 -12.17 3.54 -17.28
CA TYR A 64 -11.18 4.08 -18.20
C TYR A 64 -9.88 4.37 -17.45
N LYS A 65 -8.79 4.50 -18.19
CA LYS A 65 -7.49 4.93 -17.66
C LYS A 65 -7.16 6.28 -18.30
N ARG A 66 -6.88 7.27 -17.46
CA ARG A 66 -6.43 8.60 -17.88
C ARG A 66 -4.98 8.58 -18.36
N ASP A 67 -4.56 9.66 -19.01
CA ASP A 67 -3.19 9.84 -19.52
C ASP A 67 -2.14 9.87 -18.40
N ASP A 68 -2.51 10.39 -17.22
CA ASP A 68 -1.70 10.34 -15.99
C ASP A 68 -1.67 8.95 -15.31
N GLY A 69 -2.30 7.95 -15.94
CA GLY A 69 -2.34 6.57 -15.46
C GLY A 69 -3.44 6.27 -14.44
N ILE A 70 -4.23 7.24 -14.00
CA ILE A 70 -5.29 7.01 -13.01
C ILE A 70 -6.44 6.23 -13.65
N VAL A 71 -6.66 5.00 -13.17
CA VAL A 71 -7.88 4.22 -13.47
C VAL A 71 -9.09 4.77 -12.72
N LEU A 72 -10.09 5.24 -13.47
CA LEU A 72 -11.34 5.81 -12.96
C LEU A 72 -12.56 5.07 -13.51
N ARG A 73 -13.72 5.48 -13.00
CA ARG A 73 -15.03 4.97 -13.39
C ARG A 73 -15.97 6.12 -13.69
N ASP A 74 -16.64 6.02 -14.82
CA ASP A 74 -17.85 6.77 -15.13
C ASP A 74 -19.01 6.14 -14.34
N GLU A 75 -19.46 6.86 -13.31
CA GLU A 75 -20.55 6.40 -12.44
C GLU A 75 -21.92 6.46 -13.11
N GLU A 76 -22.12 7.35 -14.10
CA GLU A 76 -23.38 7.46 -14.85
C GLU A 76 -23.56 6.29 -15.81
N ARG A 77 -22.46 5.80 -16.37
CA ARG A 77 -22.42 4.62 -17.25
C ARG A 77 -22.43 3.30 -16.48
N CYS A 78 -22.02 3.33 -15.21
CA CYS A 78 -22.01 2.14 -14.38
C CYS A 78 -23.43 1.65 -14.07
N ARG A 79 -23.63 0.32 -14.13
CA ARG A 79 -24.90 -0.35 -13.82
C ARG A 79 -24.72 -1.52 -12.85
N GLY A 80 -23.57 -1.59 -12.18
CA GLY A 80 -23.38 -2.53 -11.08
C GLY A 80 -23.29 -4.01 -11.46
N TYR A 81 -22.84 -4.38 -12.66
CA TYR A 81 -22.68 -5.80 -13.06
C TYR A 81 -21.62 -6.59 -12.28
N GLN A 82 -20.75 -5.91 -11.54
CA GLN A 82 -19.72 -6.48 -10.66
C GLN A 82 -18.64 -7.38 -11.29
N PHE A 83 -18.64 -7.62 -12.61
CA PHE A 83 -17.50 -8.31 -13.27
C PHE A 83 -16.14 -7.65 -12.99
N CYS A 84 -16.11 -6.33 -12.83
CA CYS A 84 -14.88 -5.62 -12.43
C CYS A 84 -14.42 -5.92 -10.98
N LEU A 85 -15.32 -6.30 -10.06
CA LEU A 85 -14.98 -6.77 -8.71
C LEU A 85 -14.34 -8.16 -8.78
N GLU A 86 -14.96 -9.05 -9.56
CA GLU A 86 -14.47 -10.42 -9.76
C GLU A 86 -13.09 -10.41 -10.40
N ALA A 87 -12.95 -9.69 -11.53
CA ALA A 87 -11.73 -9.63 -12.32
C ALA A 87 -10.57 -8.92 -11.62
N CYS A 88 -10.83 -7.97 -10.71
CA CYS A 88 -9.75 -7.32 -9.96
C CYS A 88 -9.12 -8.34 -8.98
N PRO A 89 -7.87 -8.78 -9.20
CA PRO A 89 -7.28 -9.81 -8.34
C PRO A 89 -6.93 -9.25 -6.96
N TYR A 90 -6.81 -7.93 -6.84
CA TYR A 90 -6.56 -7.23 -5.56
C TYR A 90 -7.82 -6.92 -4.75
N LYS A 91 -9.01 -7.16 -5.31
CA LYS A 91 -10.31 -6.84 -4.70
C LYS A 91 -10.40 -5.39 -4.21
N ARG A 92 -10.01 -4.45 -5.09
CA ARG A 92 -9.99 -2.99 -4.84
C ARG A 92 -11.13 -2.23 -5.49
N VAL A 93 -12.10 -2.97 -6.00
CA VAL A 93 -13.39 -2.46 -6.44
C VAL A 93 -14.42 -2.96 -5.44
N PHE A 94 -15.29 -2.07 -4.99
CA PHE A 94 -16.31 -2.33 -3.99
C PHE A 94 -17.68 -2.01 -4.57
N PHE A 95 -18.71 -2.75 -4.18
CA PHE A 95 -20.08 -2.48 -4.63
C PHE A 95 -20.77 -1.53 -3.66
N ASN A 96 -21.31 -0.43 -4.18
CA ASN A 96 -22.14 0.49 -3.43
C ASN A 96 -23.61 0.08 -3.61
N PHE A 97 -24.15 -0.60 -2.59
CA PHE A 97 -25.53 -1.09 -2.58
C PHE A 97 -26.57 0.05 -2.65
N ALA A 98 -26.27 1.21 -2.04
CA ALA A 98 -27.20 2.34 -2.04
C ALA A 98 -27.37 2.96 -3.43
N ARG A 99 -26.30 2.96 -4.24
CA ARG A 99 -26.30 3.56 -5.59
C ARG A 99 -26.45 2.54 -6.72
N GLY A 100 -26.34 1.25 -6.43
CA GLY A 100 -26.39 0.20 -7.46
C GLY A 100 -25.21 0.23 -8.44
N ILE A 101 -24.06 0.77 -8.01
CA ILE A 101 -22.84 0.88 -8.83
C ILE A 101 -21.62 0.36 -8.09
N SER A 102 -20.55 0.08 -8.81
CA SER A 102 -19.24 -0.22 -8.21
C SER A 102 -18.43 1.07 -8.01
N GLN A 103 -17.60 1.14 -6.97
CA GLN A 103 -16.72 2.27 -6.66
C GLN A 103 -15.31 1.75 -6.32
N GLN A 104 -14.30 2.60 -6.45
CA GLN A 104 -12.90 2.27 -6.16
C GLN A 104 -12.12 3.53 -5.75
N CYS A 105 -10.87 3.34 -5.33
CA CYS A 105 -9.92 4.44 -5.17
C CYS A 105 -9.83 5.27 -6.47
N ILE A 106 -9.87 6.60 -6.32
CA ILE A 106 -9.79 7.56 -7.42
C ILE A 106 -8.42 8.24 -7.52
N LEU A 107 -7.40 7.68 -6.82
CA LEU A 107 -6.08 8.26 -6.55
C LEU A 107 -6.12 9.73 -6.08
N CYS A 108 -7.22 10.13 -5.44
CA CYS A 108 -7.48 11.54 -5.13
C CYS A 108 -7.27 12.47 -6.33
N PHE A 109 -7.69 12.10 -7.56
CA PHE A 109 -7.44 12.92 -8.75
C PHE A 109 -7.76 14.42 -8.59
N PRO A 110 -8.84 14.86 -7.87
CA PRO A 110 -9.11 16.29 -7.71
C PRO A 110 -8.01 17.04 -6.93
N ARG A 111 -7.26 16.33 -6.07
CA ARG A 111 -6.08 16.85 -5.36
C ARG A 111 -4.86 16.83 -6.27
N VAL A 112 -4.62 15.70 -6.94
CA VAL A 112 -3.46 15.50 -7.82
C VAL A 112 -3.44 16.54 -8.94
N GLU A 113 -4.59 16.85 -9.55
CA GLU A 113 -4.75 17.88 -10.57
C GLU A 113 -4.36 19.29 -10.10
N GLN A 114 -4.42 19.55 -8.79
CA GLN A 114 -4.07 20.83 -8.20
C GLN A 114 -2.65 20.87 -7.62
N GLY A 115 -1.85 19.82 -7.86
CA GLY A 115 -0.51 19.71 -7.28
C GLY A 115 -0.53 19.34 -5.81
N VAL A 116 -1.56 18.63 -5.33
CA VAL A 116 -1.67 18.18 -3.94
C VAL A 116 -1.64 16.66 -3.88
N ALA A 117 -0.75 16.11 -3.05
CA ALA A 117 -0.59 14.67 -2.92
C ALA A 117 -1.88 13.99 -2.43
N PRO A 118 -2.10 12.71 -2.79
CA PRO A 118 -3.21 11.92 -2.29
C PRO A 118 -3.28 11.92 -0.75
N ALA A 119 -4.49 11.86 -0.21
CA ALA A 119 -4.71 11.98 1.24
C ALA A 119 -3.94 10.90 2.03
N CYS A 120 -3.97 9.65 1.57
CA CYS A 120 -3.24 8.53 2.17
C CYS A 120 -1.71 8.66 2.11
N VAL A 121 -1.17 9.44 1.17
CA VAL A 121 0.25 9.77 1.09
C VAL A 121 0.57 10.88 2.09
N ARG A 122 -0.10 12.03 1.93
CA ARG A 122 0.19 13.25 2.71
C ARG A 122 -0.06 13.05 4.20
N GLN A 123 -1.09 12.29 4.57
CA GLN A 123 -1.47 12.11 5.97
C GLN A 123 -0.79 10.90 6.63
N CYS A 124 0.14 10.22 5.96
CA CYS A 124 0.84 9.08 6.54
C CYS A 124 1.75 9.54 7.70
N PRO A 125 1.42 9.24 8.97
CA PRO A 125 2.23 9.70 10.10
C PRO A 125 3.58 8.98 10.15
N GLY A 126 3.63 7.75 9.64
CA GLY A 126 4.84 6.94 9.58
C GLY A 126 5.83 7.35 8.48
N ARG A 127 5.50 8.35 7.64
CA ARG A 127 6.34 8.81 6.52
C ARG A 127 6.83 7.63 5.65
N ALA A 128 5.92 6.73 5.32
CA ALA A 128 6.21 5.46 4.65
C ALA A 128 5.65 5.38 3.22
N VAL A 129 5.20 6.51 2.66
CA VAL A 129 4.52 6.52 1.35
C VAL A 129 5.12 7.65 0.49
N TRP A 130 5.74 7.25 -0.61
CA TRP A 130 6.24 8.15 -1.65
C TRP A 130 5.25 8.20 -2.81
N PHE A 131 5.12 9.37 -3.45
CA PHE A 131 4.20 9.58 -4.57
C PHE A 131 4.87 10.43 -5.64
N GLY A 132 4.61 10.11 -6.90
CA GLY A 132 5.23 10.79 -8.02
C GLY A 132 4.98 10.04 -9.31
N TYR A 133 5.37 10.65 -10.42
CA TYR A 133 5.35 9.96 -11.70
C TYR A 133 6.54 8.99 -11.80
N LEU A 134 6.32 7.84 -12.41
CA LEU A 134 7.33 6.78 -12.52
C LEU A 134 8.36 7.07 -13.63
N ASP A 135 8.11 8.07 -14.48
CA ASP A 135 9.01 8.54 -15.54
C ASP A 135 9.83 9.78 -15.13
N ASP A 136 9.58 10.36 -13.96
CA ASP A 136 10.42 11.41 -13.38
C ASP A 136 11.69 10.80 -12.79
N GLU A 137 12.78 10.78 -13.57
CA GLU A 137 14.05 10.12 -13.20
C GLU A 137 14.72 10.70 -11.95
N GLU A 138 14.44 11.97 -11.65
CA GLU A 138 14.94 12.64 -10.44
C GLU A 138 14.06 12.37 -9.21
N GLY A 139 12.82 11.94 -9.44
CA GLY A 139 11.83 11.68 -8.41
C GLY A 139 12.14 10.44 -7.55
N PRO A 140 11.75 10.44 -6.26
CA PRO A 140 12.07 9.34 -5.36
C PRO A 140 11.41 8.02 -5.77
N VAL A 141 10.22 8.07 -6.39
CA VAL A 141 9.52 6.88 -6.87
C VAL A 141 10.30 6.19 -7.98
N TYR A 142 10.83 6.94 -8.96
CA TYR A 142 11.70 6.37 -10.00
C TYR A 142 12.94 5.75 -9.37
N LYS A 143 13.64 6.48 -8.49
CA LYS A 143 14.88 5.98 -7.89
C LYS A 143 14.65 4.69 -7.09
N LEU A 144 13.60 4.61 -6.28
CA LEU A 144 13.25 3.43 -5.50
C LEU A 144 12.87 2.21 -6.35
N VAL A 145 12.17 2.43 -7.48
CA VAL A 145 11.61 1.36 -8.31
C VAL A 145 12.56 0.94 -9.44
N ARG A 146 13.20 1.89 -10.12
CA ARG A 146 14.00 1.67 -11.34
C ARG A 146 15.49 1.68 -11.08
N LEU A 147 16.00 2.66 -10.33
CA LEU A 147 17.43 2.83 -10.08
C LEU A 147 17.94 1.82 -9.05
N TRP A 148 17.44 1.88 -7.82
CA TRP A 148 17.87 1.01 -6.72
C TRP A 148 17.15 -0.33 -6.68
N GLN A 149 16.01 -0.44 -7.38
CA GLN A 149 15.21 -1.67 -7.49
C GLN A 149 14.82 -2.29 -6.14
N VAL A 150 14.62 -1.46 -5.12
CA VAL A 150 14.23 -1.90 -3.77
C VAL A 150 12.71 -1.88 -3.54
N ALA A 151 11.97 -1.13 -4.36
CA ALA A 151 10.51 -1.09 -4.32
C ALA A 151 9.91 -2.03 -5.38
N LEU A 152 9.21 -3.07 -4.92
CA LEU A 152 8.73 -4.19 -5.72
C LEU A 152 7.20 -4.21 -5.83
N PRO A 153 6.62 -4.64 -6.97
CA PRO A 153 5.17 -4.72 -7.14
C PRO A 153 4.55 -5.80 -6.23
N LEU A 154 3.33 -5.58 -5.76
CA LEU A 154 2.55 -6.63 -5.07
C LEU A 154 1.88 -7.57 -6.07
N HIS A 155 2.10 -8.88 -5.90
CA HIS A 155 1.60 -9.96 -6.74
C HIS A 155 1.83 -9.70 -8.24
N PRO A 156 3.09 -9.64 -8.71
CA PRO A 156 3.39 -9.44 -10.13
C PRO A 156 2.82 -10.55 -11.03
N GLU A 157 2.65 -11.77 -10.50
CA GLU A 157 2.09 -12.93 -11.19
C GLU A 157 0.64 -12.73 -11.63
N TYR A 158 -0.08 -11.75 -11.07
CA TYR A 158 -1.43 -11.41 -11.50
C TYR A 158 -1.49 -10.76 -12.90
N GLY A 159 -0.34 -10.43 -13.50
CA GLY A 159 -0.26 -9.95 -14.89
C GLY A 159 -0.82 -8.55 -15.12
N THR A 160 -1.32 -7.88 -14.07
CA THR A 160 -1.93 -6.54 -14.20
C THR A 160 -0.90 -5.42 -14.32
N GLN A 161 0.38 -5.68 -14.00
CA GLN A 161 1.45 -4.67 -13.93
C GLN A 161 1.04 -3.51 -12.98
N PRO A 162 1.01 -3.75 -11.66
CA PRO A 162 0.57 -2.75 -10.68
C PRO A 162 1.54 -1.57 -10.58
N ASN A 163 1.03 -0.37 -10.30
CA ASN A 163 1.81 0.87 -10.15
C ASN A 163 1.91 1.34 -8.69
N VAL A 164 1.73 0.42 -7.74
CA VAL A 164 2.05 0.61 -6.32
C VAL A 164 3.12 -0.41 -5.97
N PHE A 165 4.20 0.08 -5.38
CA PHE A 165 5.42 -0.68 -5.09
C PHE A 165 5.70 -0.66 -3.59
N TYR A 166 6.32 -1.72 -3.11
CA TYR A 166 6.55 -2.00 -1.70
C TYR A 166 8.01 -2.31 -1.47
N ILE A 167 8.60 -1.68 -0.47
CA ILE A 167 9.94 -2.01 0.00
C ILE A 167 9.81 -3.15 1.02
N PRO A 168 10.37 -4.33 0.77
CA PRO A 168 10.25 -5.46 1.69
C PRO A 168 10.84 -5.10 3.07
N PRO A 169 10.22 -5.54 4.18
CA PRO A 169 10.64 -5.17 5.52
C PRO A 169 11.97 -5.84 5.91
N LEU A 170 12.84 -5.08 6.58
CA LEU A 170 13.94 -5.64 7.35
C LEU A 170 13.40 -6.09 8.71
N ALA A 171 13.32 -7.39 8.93
CA ALA A 171 12.91 -7.96 10.22
C ALA A 171 14.08 -8.05 11.21
N PRO A 172 13.83 -8.00 12.52
CA PRO A 172 14.83 -8.34 13.53
C PRO A 172 15.34 -9.78 13.34
N TYR A 173 16.59 -10.03 13.74
CA TYR A 173 17.15 -11.38 13.75
C TYR A 173 16.30 -12.35 14.58
N PRO A 174 16.09 -13.60 14.14
CA PRO A 174 15.48 -14.62 14.96
C PRO A 174 16.44 -15.12 16.04
N TYR A 175 15.92 -15.92 16.97
CA TYR A 175 16.64 -16.60 18.02
C TYR A 175 16.87 -18.07 17.67
N ASN A 176 18.08 -18.55 17.91
CA ASN A 176 18.43 -19.96 17.94
C ASN A 176 17.77 -20.68 19.14
N PRO A 177 17.70 -22.03 19.14
CA PRO A 177 17.17 -22.79 20.27
C PRO A 177 17.89 -22.54 21.60
N ASP A 178 19.15 -22.13 21.56
CA ASP A 178 19.97 -21.78 22.73
C ASP A 178 19.77 -20.33 23.21
N GLY A 179 18.90 -19.55 22.54
CA GLY A 179 18.61 -18.16 22.85
C GLY A 179 19.58 -17.14 22.25
N THR A 180 20.59 -17.58 21.49
CA THR A 180 21.49 -16.68 20.76
C THR A 180 20.82 -16.10 19.50
N LEU A 181 21.34 -15.00 18.96
CA LEU A 181 20.80 -14.41 17.73
C LEU A 181 21.30 -15.16 16.50
N ASP A 182 20.37 -15.53 15.63
CA ASP A 182 20.67 -16.06 14.30
C ASP A 182 20.81 -14.90 13.32
N LYS A 183 22.04 -14.68 12.82
CA LYS A 183 22.35 -13.60 11.86
C LYS A 183 22.29 -14.07 10.42
N GLU A 184 22.17 -15.37 10.19
CA GLU A 184 22.21 -15.98 8.86
C GLU A 184 20.81 -16.12 8.30
N ASN A 185 19.85 -16.53 9.13
CA ASN A 185 18.47 -16.74 8.70
C ASN A 185 17.56 -15.54 9.03
N PRO A 186 16.66 -15.17 8.11
CA PRO A 186 15.70 -14.10 8.35
C PRO A 186 14.52 -14.60 9.19
N ARG A 187 14.04 -13.75 10.10
CA ARG A 187 12.86 -14.03 10.91
C ARG A 187 11.58 -14.15 10.08
N ILE A 188 11.43 -13.32 9.05
CA ILE A 188 10.35 -13.49 8.07
C ILE A 188 10.86 -14.45 6.98
N PRO A 189 10.16 -15.57 6.71
CA PRO A 189 10.52 -16.48 5.62
C PRO A 189 10.63 -15.74 4.29
N ILE A 190 11.73 -15.93 3.58
CA ILE A 190 11.96 -15.23 2.30
C ILE A 190 10.93 -15.65 1.26
N GLU A 191 10.56 -16.93 1.27
CA GLU A 191 9.58 -17.52 0.36
C GLU A 191 8.20 -16.85 0.55
N TYR A 192 7.87 -16.44 1.78
CA TYR A 192 6.64 -15.68 2.06
C TYR A 192 6.68 -14.30 1.39
N LEU A 193 7.81 -13.58 1.51
CA LEU A 193 8.00 -12.29 0.86
C LEU A 193 8.07 -12.41 -0.66
N GLU A 194 8.74 -13.42 -1.20
CA GLU A 194 8.81 -13.70 -2.65
C GLU A 194 7.44 -14.00 -3.24
N ARG A 195 6.56 -14.69 -2.49
CA ARG A 195 5.17 -14.88 -2.90
C ARG A 195 4.38 -13.58 -3.00
N LEU A 196 4.72 -12.58 -2.18
CA LEU A 196 4.05 -11.27 -2.21
C LEU A 196 4.65 -10.34 -3.26
N PHE A 197 5.98 -10.29 -3.38
CA PHE A 197 6.68 -9.22 -4.12
C PHE A 197 7.50 -9.73 -5.31
N GLY A 198 7.53 -11.04 -5.53
CA GLY A 198 8.26 -11.68 -6.62
C GLY A 198 9.72 -12.03 -6.29
N PRO A 199 10.46 -12.56 -7.27
CA PRO A 199 11.78 -13.17 -7.05
C PRO A 199 12.89 -12.16 -6.68
N LYS A 200 12.67 -10.86 -6.91
CA LYS A 200 13.66 -9.81 -6.63
C LYS A 200 13.79 -9.43 -5.15
N VAL A 201 13.01 -10.05 -4.26
CA VAL A 201 13.04 -9.75 -2.81
C VAL A 201 14.44 -9.90 -2.22
N ARG A 202 15.18 -10.96 -2.57
CA ARG A 202 16.53 -11.20 -2.04
C ARG A 202 17.50 -10.08 -2.43
N GLU A 203 17.44 -9.64 -3.69
CA GLU A 203 18.26 -8.55 -4.21
C GLU A 203 17.91 -7.24 -3.49
N ALA A 204 16.61 -6.90 -3.40
CA ALA A 204 16.15 -5.69 -2.71
C ALA A 204 16.60 -5.66 -1.24
N LEU A 205 16.41 -6.75 -0.50
CA LEU A 205 16.86 -6.87 0.89
C LEU A 205 18.39 -6.78 1.04
N SER A 206 19.13 -7.34 0.09
CA SER A 206 20.60 -7.25 0.07
C SER A 206 21.05 -5.80 -0.11
N THR A 207 20.51 -5.08 -1.10
CA THR A 207 20.77 -3.66 -1.34
C THR A 207 20.46 -2.82 -0.11
N LEU A 208 19.29 -3.01 0.51
CA LEU A 208 18.90 -2.28 1.72
C LEU A 208 19.87 -2.51 2.88
N ARG A 209 20.31 -3.76 3.10
CA ARG A 209 21.27 -4.08 4.18
C ARG A 209 22.65 -3.47 3.92
N GLN A 210 23.13 -3.52 2.68
CA GLN A 210 24.42 -2.95 2.31
C GLN A 210 24.46 -1.43 2.50
N GLU A 211 23.43 -0.73 2.01
CA GLU A 211 23.32 0.71 2.14
C GLU A 211 23.11 1.14 3.61
N LEU A 212 22.38 0.35 4.40
CA LEU A 212 22.25 0.59 5.84
C LEU A 212 23.59 0.43 6.57
N GLU A 213 24.37 -0.61 6.25
CA GLU A 213 25.68 -0.84 6.87
C GLU A 213 26.70 0.23 6.49
N LYS A 214 26.66 0.70 5.24
CA LYS A 214 27.46 1.83 4.78
C LYS A 214 27.21 3.08 5.62
N VAL A 215 25.96 3.40 5.94
CA VAL A 215 25.63 4.53 6.82
C VAL A 215 26.06 4.27 8.27
N ARG A 216 25.87 3.05 8.78
CA ARG A 216 26.27 2.67 10.15
C ARG A 216 27.78 2.77 10.39
N SER A 217 28.58 2.50 9.36
CA SER A 217 30.04 2.64 9.39
C SER A 217 30.54 4.08 9.18
N GLY A 218 29.63 5.07 9.11
CA GLY A 218 29.95 6.49 8.99
C GLY A 218 30.00 7.03 7.55
N GLY A 219 29.64 6.21 6.55
CA GLY A 219 29.49 6.64 5.16
C GLY A 219 28.14 7.30 4.88
N THR A 220 27.88 7.60 3.60
CA THR A 220 26.64 8.22 3.10
C THR A 220 25.89 7.30 2.14
N SER A 221 24.57 7.39 2.10
CA SER A 221 23.71 6.61 1.21
C SER A 221 22.51 7.44 0.76
N GLU A 222 22.44 7.76 -0.53
CA GLU A 222 21.28 8.46 -1.11
C GLU A 222 19.99 7.64 -0.93
N LEU A 223 20.08 6.31 -1.01
CA LEU A 223 18.95 5.43 -0.75
C LEU A 223 18.45 5.59 0.69
N MET A 224 19.34 5.53 1.69
CA MET A 224 18.93 5.70 3.09
C MET A 224 18.43 7.13 3.35
N ASP A 225 19.07 8.15 2.79
CA ASP A 225 18.60 9.54 2.91
C ASP A 225 17.18 9.71 2.33
N THR A 226 16.90 9.05 1.20
CA THR A 226 15.57 9.02 0.57
C THR A 226 14.53 8.31 1.44
N LEU A 227 14.90 7.19 2.08
CA LEU A 227 14.00 6.41 2.96
C LEU A 227 13.76 7.04 4.33
N ILE A 228 14.76 7.74 4.88
CA ILE A 228 14.60 8.56 6.09
C ILE A 228 13.74 9.79 5.80
N ALA A 229 13.84 10.29 4.55
CA ALA A 229 13.06 11.39 4.01
C ALA A 229 13.08 12.63 4.91
N TYR A 230 14.26 13.10 5.37
CA TYR A 230 14.41 14.18 6.36
C TYR A 230 13.44 15.36 6.15
N ARG A 231 13.26 15.78 4.90
CA ARG A 231 12.22 16.72 4.48
C ARG A 231 11.01 15.96 3.95
N TRP A 232 9.91 16.01 4.69
CA TRP A 232 8.68 15.28 4.37
C TRP A 232 8.11 15.60 2.97
N HIS A 233 8.19 16.86 2.53
CA HIS A 233 7.70 17.25 1.19
C HIS A 233 8.44 16.57 0.04
N ASP A 234 9.71 16.20 0.21
CA ASP A 234 10.49 15.56 -0.86
C ASP A 234 9.95 14.17 -1.22
N MET A 235 9.08 13.59 -0.38
CA MET A 235 8.42 12.31 -0.65
C MET A 235 7.38 12.36 -1.75
N PHE A 236 6.84 13.55 -2.06
CA PHE A 236 5.70 13.70 -2.97
C PHE A 236 5.75 14.95 -3.84
N LYS A 237 6.89 15.63 -3.96
CA LYS A 237 7.06 16.67 -4.99
C LYS A 237 6.82 16.07 -6.39
N PRO A 238 6.20 16.82 -7.33
CA PRO A 238 5.77 18.22 -7.22
C PRO A 238 4.36 18.41 -6.61
N PHE A 239 3.81 17.40 -5.92
CA PHE A 239 2.47 17.43 -5.32
C PHE A 239 2.45 17.97 -3.89
N ASP A 240 3.27 18.97 -3.59
CA ASP A 240 3.50 19.50 -2.25
C ASP A 240 2.66 20.72 -1.88
N ARG A 241 1.76 21.18 -2.77
CA ARG A 241 0.83 22.28 -2.48
C ARG A 241 -0.04 21.95 -1.27
N ASP A 242 -0.36 22.98 -0.48
CA ASP A 242 -1.21 22.80 0.69
C ASP A 242 -2.67 22.54 0.29
N PRO A 243 -3.35 21.53 0.86
CA PRO A 243 -4.75 21.24 0.55
C PRO A 243 -5.71 22.38 0.91
N VAL A 244 -5.37 23.30 1.81
CA VAL A 244 -6.20 24.47 2.12
C VAL A 244 -6.28 25.42 0.93
N GLU A 245 -5.27 25.41 0.05
CA GLU A 245 -5.20 26.26 -1.13
C GLU A 245 -5.94 25.68 -2.34
N THR A 246 -6.59 24.53 -2.19
CA THR A 246 -7.33 23.88 -3.28
C THR A 246 -8.69 24.51 -3.51
N SER A 247 -9.07 24.65 -4.78
CA SER A 247 -10.41 25.05 -5.18
C SER A 247 -11.24 23.78 -5.41
N TRP A 248 -12.36 23.67 -4.71
CA TRP A 248 -13.33 22.59 -4.88
C TRP A 248 -14.50 23.14 -5.68
N SER A 249 -14.38 23.11 -7.01
CA SER A 249 -15.47 23.43 -7.94
C SER A 249 -16.16 22.16 -8.43
#